data_AF-A0A956TZ88-F1
#
_entry.id   AF-A0A956TZ88-F1
#
_cell.length_a   1.000
_cell.length_b   1.000
_cell.length_c   1.000
_cell.angle_alpha   90.00
_cell.angle_beta   90.00
_cell.angle_gamma   90.00
#
_symmetry.space_group_name_H-M   'P 1'
#
loop_
_entity.id
_entity.type
_entity.pdbx_description
1 polymer ?
#
loop_
_entity_poly.entity_id
_entity_poly.type
_entity_poly.pdbx_seq_one_letter_code
_entity_poly.pdbx_strand_id
1 'polypeptide(L)'
;MLQERAAALTEACEALEADRTQQKLDAAKAAWISARIPWEQSESWLFGPVDFRGHDPALDSWPVNRTDLDAVLASGNALTPEFVRNLDPTLKGFHTAEYLLFAFSIDQLGDREFEYLIAVVTDIELTATELLNDWVAGPEPFGDIMKTAGSNSVFPSQVSALEQIIEGMSVILDEVANGKIAEPFDNQDVEAVESQFSFNSRADFADDIRGVLYSYTGDQPLLGINGTGIDELVAETDPDLSARVENEINDAIDAILAIPQPFRDAILDPNAADDIVAAQEACVKVFNTLNGEVLPVIRQ
;
A
#
# COMPACT_ATOMS: atom_id res chain seq x y z
N MET A 1 -5.92 12.76 0.41
CA MET A 1 -5.86 11.82 1.54
C MET A 1 -4.46 11.32 1.85
N LEU A 2 -3.78 10.54 0.99
CA LEU A 2 -2.42 10.08 1.30
C LEU A 2 -1.50 11.27 1.64
N GLN A 3 -1.45 12.29 0.77
CA GLN A 3 -0.69 13.52 1.02
C GLN A 3 -1.04 14.20 2.35
N GLU A 4 -2.34 14.34 2.66
CA GLU A 4 -2.80 14.99 3.91
C GLU A 4 -2.40 14.18 5.16
N ARG A 5 -2.48 12.84 5.08
CA ARG A 5 -2.09 11.96 6.18
C ARG A 5 -0.58 11.83 6.32
N ALA A 6 0.17 11.90 5.22
CA ALA A 6 1.62 12.01 5.24
C ALA A 6 2.07 13.32 5.90
N ALA A 7 1.43 14.45 5.59
CA ALA A 7 1.68 15.71 6.29
C ALA A 7 1.37 15.61 7.80
N ALA A 8 0.26 14.97 8.17
CA ALA A 8 -0.06 14.72 9.57
C ALA A 8 0.96 13.80 10.28
N LEU A 9 1.56 12.84 9.56
CA LEU A 9 2.68 12.04 10.05
C LEU A 9 3.93 12.90 10.29
N THR A 10 4.30 13.77 9.35
CA THR A 10 5.40 14.73 9.53
C THR A 10 5.18 15.58 10.78
N GLU A 11 4.01 16.22 10.91
CA GLU A 11 3.65 17.06 12.07
C GLU A 11 3.72 16.28 13.40
N ALA A 12 3.27 15.03 13.42
CA ALA A 12 3.31 14.19 14.61
C ALA A 12 4.76 13.83 15.02
N CYS A 13 5.63 13.55 14.04
CA CYS A 13 7.05 13.28 14.27
C CYS A 13 7.81 14.53 14.71
N GLU A 14 7.54 15.70 14.14
CA GLU A 14 8.11 16.99 14.60
C GLU A 14 7.71 17.29 16.05
N ALA A 15 6.43 17.05 16.39
CA ALA A 15 5.95 17.22 17.76
C ALA A 15 6.59 16.23 18.75
N LEU A 16 6.95 15.03 18.29
CA LEU A 16 7.69 14.03 19.07
C LEU A 16 9.15 14.44 19.27
N GLU A 17 9.81 14.94 18.24
CA GLU A 17 11.20 15.43 18.36
C GLU A 17 11.29 16.59 19.35
N ALA A 18 10.33 17.52 19.28
CA ALA A 18 10.28 18.69 20.16
C ALA A 18 9.97 18.33 21.63
N ASP A 19 9.22 17.25 21.87
CA ASP A 19 8.85 16.78 23.22
C ASP A 19 8.80 15.24 23.27
N ARG A 20 9.95 14.64 23.58
CA ARG A 20 10.23 13.19 23.53
C ARG A 20 9.51 12.42 24.63
N THR A 21 8.20 12.32 24.53
CA THR A 21 7.34 11.60 25.47
C THR A 21 6.71 10.38 24.82
N GLN A 22 6.38 9.37 25.64
CA GLN A 22 5.66 8.20 25.15
C GLN A 22 4.33 8.57 24.48
N GLN A 23 3.61 9.57 25.02
CA GLN A 23 2.35 10.04 24.43
C GLN A 23 2.54 10.55 23.00
N LYS A 24 3.63 11.29 22.74
CA LYS A 24 3.93 11.78 21.40
C LYS A 24 4.42 10.66 20.47
N LEU A 25 5.12 9.66 21.01
CA LEU A 25 5.53 8.48 20.24
C LEU A 25 4.31 7.69 19.79
N ASP A 26 3.35 7.48 20.69
CA ASP A 26 2.09 6.82 20.35
C ASP A 26 1.28 7.61 19.31
N ALA A 27 1.31 8.95 19.37
CA ALA A 27 0.68 9.80 18.36
C ALA A 27 1.36 9.69 16.98
N ALA A 28 2.69 9.67 16.92
CA ALA A 28 3.44 9.47 15.68
C ALA A 28 3.19 8.08 15.08
N LYS A 29 3.18 7.03 15.92
CA LYS A 29 2.80 5.66 15.51
C LYS A 29 1.39 5.61 14.92
N ALA A 30 0.43 6.25 15.57
CA ALA A 30 -0.95 6.32 15.06
C ALA A 30 -1.04 7.10 13.74
N ALA A 31 -0.26 8.17 13.57
CA ALA A 31 -0.19 8.91 12.33
C ALA A 31 0.43 8.09 11.19
N TRP A 32 1.43 7.26 11.48
CA TRP A 32 2.04 6.33 10.51
C TRP A 32 1.00 5.32 10.01
N ILE A 33 0.28 4.65 10.92
CA ILE A 33 -0.80 3.72 10.57
C ILE A 33 -1.87 4.44 9.74
N SER A 34 -2.24 5.66 10.14
CA SER A 34 -3.24 6.46 9.41
C SER A 34 -2.80 6.77 7.98
N ALA A 35 -1.53 7.15 7.78
CA ALA A 35 -0.95 7.46 6.48
C ALA A 35 -0.80 6.21 5.59
N ARG A 36 -0.61 5.04 6.20
CA ARG A 36 -0.55 3.75 5.50
C ARG A 36 -1.85 3.35 4.82
N ILE A 37 -2.98 3.49 5.52
CA ILE A 37 -4.30 3.08 4.99
C ILE A 37 -4.56 3.55 3.54
N PRO A 38 -4.47 4.85 3.18
CA PRO A 38 -4.74 5.28 1.82
C PRO A 38 -3.63 4.91 0.81
N TRP A 39 -2.43 4.51 1.27
CA TRP A 39 -1.40 3.97 0.38
C TRP A 39 -1.76 2.55 -0.05
N GLU A 40 -1.95 1.63 0.91
CA GLU A 40 -2.30 0.22 0.64
C GLU A 40 -3.62 0.13 -0.17
N GLN A 41 -4.63 0.93 0.20
CA GLN A 41 -5.89 1.01 -0.55
C GLN A 41 -5.73 1.52 -1.99
N SER A 42 -4.56 2.03 -2.37
CA SER A 42 -4.26 2.51 -3.72
C SER A 42 -3.43 1.55 -4.56
N GLU A 43 -2.96 0.41 -4.02
CA GLU A 43 -2.02 -0.47 -4.73
C GLU A 43 -2.61 -1.18 -5.96
N SER A 44 -3.95 -1.23 -6.08
CA SER A 44 -4.60 -1.62 -7.35
C SER A 44 -4.38 -0.61 -8.51
N TRP A 45 -3.73 0.53 -8.25
CA TRP A 45 -3.42 1.61 -9.20
C TRP A 45 -1.92 1.93 -9.28
N LEU A 46 -1.02 0.98 -8.99
CA LEU A 46 0.44 1.19 -9.11
C LEU A 46 0.94 1.39 -10.56
N PHE A 47 0.06 1.36 -11.56
CA PHE A 47 0.41 1.68 -12.94
C PHE A 47 0.50 3.19 -13.21
N GLY A 48 1.03 3.55 -14.38
CA GLY A 48 1.18 4.95 -14.76
C GLY A 48 2.30 5.64 -13.96
N PRO A 49 2.11 6.88 -13.48
CA PRO A 49 3.20 7.66 -12.90
C PRO A 49 3.72 7.07 -11.59
N VAL A 50 2.94 6.23 -10.90
CA VAL A 50 3.41 5.54 -9.70
C VAL A 50 4.61 4.64 -10.04
N ASP A 51 4.46 3.79 -11.06
CA ASP A 51 5.51 2.92 -11.60
C ASP A 51 6.62 3.72 -12.32
N PHE A 52 6.31 4.41 -13.44
CA PHE A 52 7.38 4.95 -14.30
C PHE A 52 8.16 6.11 -13.69
N ARG A 53 7.73 6.68 -12.56
CA ARG A 53 8.50 7.67 -11.78
C ARG A 53 9.10 7.10 -10.50
N GLY A 54 8.84 5.83 -10.19
CA GLY A 54 9.37 5.14 -9.02
C GLY A 54 8.83 5.67 -7.70
N HIS A 55 7.57 6.14 -7.67
CA HIS A 55 6.94 6.59 -6.43
C HIS A 55 6.71 5.42 -5.47
N ASP A 56 6.33 4.27 -6.00
CA ASP A 56 6.14 3.03 -5.24
C ASP A 56 7.41 2.61 -4.49
N PRO A 57 8.53 2.27 -5.15
CA PRO A 57 9.74 1.92 -4.42
C PRO A 57 10.23 3.05 -3.52
N ALA A 58 10.04 4.33 -3.90
CA ALA A 58 10.44 5.46 -3.06
C ALA A 58 9.65 5.56 -1.75
N LEU A 59 8.36 5.21 -1.78
CA LEU A 59 7.49 5.21 -0.62
C LEU A 59 7.56 3.91 0.16
N ASP A 60 7.81 2.77 -0.48
CA ASP A 60 7.40 1.51 0.11
C ASP A 60 8.25 0.27 -0.17
N SER A 61 9.55 0.43 -0.37
CA SER A 61 10.41 -0.73 -0.55
C SER A 61 10.55 -1.57 0.74
N TRP A 62 10.28 -2.86 0.61
CA TRP A 62 10.52 -3.90 1.61
C TRP A 62 11.38 -5.04 1.03
N PRO A 63 12.29 -5.68 1.80
CA PRO A 63 12.63 -5.44 3.19
C PRO A 63 13.58 -4.26 3.40
N VAL A 64 13.52 -3.66 4.59
CA VAL A 64 14.55 -2.69 5.01
C VAL A 64 15.89 -3.38 5.27
N ASN A 65 16.98 -2.76 4.81
CA ASN A 65 18.33 -3.29 5.06
C ASN A 65 18.90 -2.72 6.37
N ARG A 66 18.75 -3.47 7.46
CA ARG A 66 19.21 -3.03 8.81
C ARG A 66 20.69 -2.67 8.85
N THR A 67 21.55 -3.38 8.11
CA THR A 67 23.00 -3.09 8.09
C THR A 67 23.26 -1.71 7.47
N ASP A 68 22.54 -1.39 6.40
CA ASP A 68 22.70 -0.12 5.70
C ASP A 68 21.97 1.03 6.40
N LEU A 69 20.85 0.77 7.09
CA LEU A 69 20.21 1.72 8.00
C LEU A 69 21.17 2.14 9.13
N ASP A 70 21.84 1.16 9.76
CA ASP A 70 22.86 1.42 10.78
C ASP A 70 24.04 2.23 10.19
N ALA A 71 24.41 1.97 8.94
CA ALA A 71 25.45 2.73 8.25
C ALA A 71 25.03 4.19 7.97
N VAL A 72 23.76 4.45 7.63
CA VAL A 72 23.22 5.81 7.49
C VAL A 72 23.29 6.55 8.82
N LEU A 73 22.81 5.93 9.91
CA LEU A 73 22.85 6.49 11.26
C LEU A 73 24.28 6.78 11.72
N ALA A 74 25.23 5.87 11.46
CA ALA A 74 26.65 6.03 11.80
C ALA A 74 27.43 6.98 10.89
N SER A 75 26.85 7.41 9.76
CA SER A 75 27.52 8.30 8.81
C SER A 75 27.70 9.72 9.38
N GLY A 76 28.69 10.46 8.85
CA GLY A 76 28.90 11.87 9.19
C GLY A 76 28.07 12.85 8.33
N ASN A 77 27.16 12.35 7.49
CA ASN A 77 26.36 13.17 6.59
C ASN A 77 25.21 13.85 7.34
N ALA A 78 24.82 15.05 6.93
CA ALA A 78 23.54 15.62 7.36
C ALA A 78 22.40 14.82 6.70
N LEU A 79 21.43 14.35 7.51
CA LEU A 79 20.29 13.59 7.01
C LEU A 79 19.17 14.57 6.68
N THR A 80 19.29 15.25 5.54
CA THR A 80 18.23 16.12 5.03
C THR A 80 17.23 15.30 4.22
N PRO A 81 16.00 15.80 3.97
CA PRO A 81 15.06 15.14 3.05
C PRO A 81 15.68 14.92 1.65
N GLU A 82 16.49 15.88 1.16
CA GLU A 82 17.22 15.72 -0.11
C GLU A 82 18.26 14.59 -0.05
N PHE A 83 18.96 14.42 1.07
CA PHE A 83 19.88 13.29 1.24
C PHE A 83 19.12 11.97 1.24
N VAL A 84 18.06 11.85 2.05
CA VAL A 84 17.23 10.64 2.16
C VAL A 84 16.61 10.27 0.83
N ARG A 85 16.08 11.24 0.08
CA ARG A 85 15.50 11.03 -1.25
C ARG A 85 16.43 10.32 -2.22
N ASN A 86 17.74 10.56 -2.10
CA ASN A 86 18.77 9.98 -2.95
C ASN A 86 19.37 8.66 -2.39
N LEU A 87 18.89 8.16 -1.26
CA LEU A 87 19.24 6.85 -0.75
C LEU A 87 18.60 5.74 -1.59
N ASP A 88 19.15 4.54 -1.43
CA ASP A 88 18.51 3.31 -1.88
C ASP A 88 17.08 3.23 -1.31
N PRO A 89 16.08 2.80 -2.11
CA PRO A 89 14.70 2.68 -1.66
C PRO A 89 14.51 1.90 -0.34
N THR A 90 15.32 0.88 -0.07
CA THR A 90 15.26 0.08 1.18
C THR A 90 15.72 0.84 2.44
N LEU A 91 16.14 2.11 2.29
CA LEU A 91 16.65 3.00 3.34
C LEU A 91 15.79 4.27 3.50
N LYS A 92 14.58 4.28 2.95
CA LYS A 92 13.61 5.37 3.10
C LYS A 92 12.18 4.82 3.10
N GLY A 93 11.20 5.70 2.93
CA GLY A 93 9.80 5.28 2.84
C GLY A 93 9.18 4.82 4.16
N PHE A 94 7.97 4.28 4.06
CA PHE A 94 7.11 3.88 5.17
C PHE A 94 7.82 2.91 6.10
N HIS A 95 8.49 1.89 5.59
CA HIS A 95 9.14 0.88 6.44
C HIS A 95 10.39 1.38 7.17
N THR A 96 11.11 2.37 6.62
CA THR A 96 12.20 3.02 7.38
C THR A 96 11.63 3.86 8.52
N ALA A 97 10.55 4.63 8.26
CA ALA A 97 9.85 5.34 9.33
C ALA A 97 9.25 4.38 10.37
N GLU A 98 8.71 3.25 9.92
CA GLU A 98 8.17 2.19 10.76
C GLU A 98 9.25 1.61 11.67
N TYR A 99 10.41 1.25 11.12
CA TYR A 99 11.54 0.74 11.89
C TYR A 99 11.93 1.73 13.01
N LEU A 100 12.12 3.01 12.66
CA LEU A 100 12.48 4.04 13.63
C LEU A 100 11.40 4.27 14.69
N LEU A 101 10.11 4.26 14.33
CA LEU A 101 9.02 4.51 15.27
C LEU A 101 8.71 3.29 16.15
N PHE A 102 8.75 2.08 15.62
CA PHE A 102 8.21 0.88 16.28
C PHE A 102 9.29 -0.04 16.85
N ALA A 103 10.49 -0.11 16.27
CA ALA A 103 11.56 -0.97 16.79
C ALA A 103 12.31 -0.36 17.99
N PHE A 104 12.12 0.94 18.25
CA PHE A 104 12.76 1.67 19.33
C PHE A 104 11.76 2.13 20.40
N SER A 105 12.20 2.12 21.66
CA SER A 105 11.53 2.87 22.74
C SER A 105 11.95 4.35 22.69
N ILE A 106 11.15 5.22 23.31
CA ILE A 106 11.43 6.67 23.31
C ILE A 106 12.83 7.03 23.84
N ASP A 107 13.34 6.28 24.82
CA ASP A 107 14.66 6.49 25.41
C ASP A 107 15.82 6.06 24.49
N GLN A 108 15.53 5.29 23.44
CA GLN A 108 16.50 4.86 22.42
C GLN A 108 16.55 5.81 21.22
N LEU A 109 15.60 6.73 21.07
CA LEU A 109 15.58 7.72 19.99
C LEU A 109 16.44 8.93 20.38
N GLY A 110 17.67 8.93 19.88
CA GLY A 110 18.60 10.05 20.00
C GLY A 110 18.40 11.09 18.91
N ASP A 111 19.19 12.16 18.97
CA ASP A 111 19.12 13.28 18.02
C ASP A 111 19.35 12.80 16.57
N ARG A 112 20.19 11.76 16.40
CA ARG A 112 20.52 11.21 15.08
C ARG A 112 19.37 10.41 14.49
N GLU A 113 18.69 9.61 15.30
CA GLU A 113 17.50 8.87 14.91
C GLU A 113 16.36 9.81 14.55
N PHE A 114 16.19 10.92 15.29
CA PHE A 114 15.22 11.96 14.95
C PHE A 114 15.57 12.68 13.66
N GLU A 115 16.83 13.04 13.43
CA GLU A 115 17.27 13.65 12.17
C GLU A 115 16.89 12.76 10.97
N TYR A 116 17.10 11.44 11.09
CA TYR A 116 16.70 10.49 10.06
C TYR A 116 15.18 10.38 9.92
N LEU A 117 14.46 10.19 11.03
CA LEU A 117 13.00 10.03 11.05
C LEU A 117 12.32 11.24 10.39
N ILE A 118 12.71 12.47 10.78
CA ILE A 118 12.15 13.70 10.22
C ILE A 118 12.43 13.79 8.72
N ALA A 119 13.66 13.49 8.29
CA ALA A 119 14.00 13.50 6.88
C ALA A 119 13.20 12.48 6.06
N VAL A 120 12.98 11.27 6.58
CA VAL A 120 12.19 10.22 5.94
C VAL A 120 10.71 10.63 5.83
N VAL A 121 10.07 11.06 6.92
CA VAL A 121 8.64 11.42 6.85
C VAL A 121 8.39 12.67 6.01
N THR A 122 9.33 13.62 6.00
CA THR A 122 9.28 14.76 5.07
C THR A 122 9.40 14.31 3.61
N ASP A 123 10.27 13.34 3.32
CA ASP A 123 10.38 12.78 1.96
C ASP A 123 9.12 12.02 1.53
N ILE A 124 8.48 11.28 2.44
CA ILE A 124 7.18 10.62 2.22
C ILE A 124 6.11 11.65 1.86
N GLU A 125 6.00 12.75 2.63
CA GLU A 125 5.03 13.83 2.35
C GLU A 125 5.26 14.48 0.99
N LEU A 126 6.51 14.80 0.67
CA LEU A 126 6.86 15.40 -0.61
C LEU A 126 6.56 14.43 -1.77
N THR A 127 6.92 13.16 -1.63
CA THR A 127 6.65 12.12 -2.66
C THR A 127 5.15 11.91 -2.84
N ALA A 128 4.37 11.85 -1.76
CA ALA A 128 2.90 11.78 -1.82
C ALA A 128 2.29 13.02 -2.50
N THR A 129 2.89 14.20 -2.31
CA THR A 129 2.47 15.44 -2.99
C THR A 129 2.79 15.39 -4.49
N GLU A 130 3.97 14.92 -4.86
CA GLU A 130 4.39 14.73 -6.24
C GLU A 130 3.50 13.71 -6.95
N LEU A 131 3.23 12.57 -6.30
CA LEU A 131 2.29 11.55 -6.77
C LEU A 131 0.89 12.13 -7.02
N LEU A 132 0.33 12.85 -6.05
CA LEU A 132 -0.98 13.50 -6.24
C LEU A 132 -0.96 14.43 -7.46
N ASN A 133 0.07 15.26 -7.60
CA ASN A 133 0.20 16.19 -8.72
C ASN A 133 0.29 15.46 -10.07
N ASP A 134 1.03 14.35 -10.15
CA ASP A 134 1.15 13.54 -11.36
C ASP A 134 -0.20 12.96 -11.81
N TRP A 135 -1.11 12.71 -10.88
CA TRP A 135 -2.46 12.25 -11.18
C TRP A 135 -3.45 13.37 -11.52
N VAL A 136 -3.39 14.53 -10.85
CA VAL A 136 -4.50 15.52 -10.89
C VAL A 136 -4.14 16.93 -11.32
N ALA A 137 -2.86 17.35 -11.31
CA ALA A 137 -2.50 18.77 -11.45
C ALA A 137 -1.27 19.08 -12.32
N GLY A 138 -0.52 18.08 -12.78
CA GLY A 138 0.65 18.24 -13.64
C GLY A 138 0.34 18.75 -15.05
N PRO A 139 1.38 18.90 -15.92
CA PRO A 139 1.18 19.34 -17.31
C PRO A 139 0.38 18.33 -18.15
N GLU A 140 0.47 17.04 -17.83
CA GLU A 140 -0.32 15.94 -18.41
C GLU A 140 -0.78 15.02 -17.26
N PRO A 141 -1.82 15.42 -16.49
CA PRO A 141 -2.28 14.63 -15.36
C PRO A 141 -2.75 13.25 -15.84
N PHE A 142 -2.22 12.18 -15.24
CA PHE A 142 -2.54 10.82 -15.70
C PHE A 142 -4.04 10.49 -15.57
N GLY A 143 -4.72 11.09 -14.59
CA GLY A 143 -6.18 10.98 -14.46
C GLY A 143 -6.92 11.52 -15.68
N ASP A 144 -6.43 12.57 -16.35
CA ASP A 144 -7.03 13.10 -17.57
C ASP A 144 -6.71 12.25 -18.80
N ILE A 145 -5.53 11.61 -18.82
CA ILE A 145 -5.19 10.60 -19.83
C ILE A 145 -6.18 9.43 -19.76
N MET A 146 -6.50 8.91 -18.57
CA MET A 146 -7.51 7.85 -18.46
C MET A 146 -8.93 8.31 -18.80
N LYS A 147 -9.36 9.50 -18.35
CA LYS A 147 -10.70 10.03 -18.69
C LYS A 147 -10.89 10.26 -20.19
N THR A 148 -9.81 10.47 -20.94
CA THR A 148 -9.84 10.68 -22.39
C THR A 148 -9.55 9.39 -23.20
N ALA A 149 -9.61 8.22 -22.56
CA ALA A 149 -9.44 6.93 -23.21
C ALA A 149 -10.34 6.80 -24.47
N GLY A 150 -9.78 6.24 -25.53
CA GLY A 150 -10.37 6.27 -26.88
C GLY A 150 -9.99 7.48 -27.73
N SER A 151 -9.36 8.50 -27.13
CA SER A 151 -8.93 9.73 -27.82
C SER A 151 -7.47 10.12 -27.54
N ASN A 152 -6.69 9.26 -26.88
CA ASN A 152 -5.26 9.45 -26.64
C ASN A 152 -4.47 8.19 -26.99
N SER A 153 -3.14 8.30 -27.04
CA SER A 153 -2.25 7.21 -27.46
C SER A 153 -1.92 6.19 -26.37
N VAL A 154 -2.13 6.53 -25.10
CA VAL A 154 -1.86 5.62 -23.96
C VAL A 154 -3.00 4.60 -23.85
N PHE A 155 -4.24 5.09 -23.89
CA PHE A 155 -5.45 4.27 -23.91
C PHE A 155 -6.21 4.50 -25.22
N PRO A 156 -5.88 3.76 -26.30
CA PRO A 156 -6.51 3.94 -27.61
C PRO A 156 -8.00 3.58 -27.65
N SER A 157 -8.54 2.97 -26.58
CA SER A 157 -9.96 2.66 -26.41
C SER A 157 -10.37 2.77 -24.93
N GLN A 158 -11.67 2.88 -24.64
CA GLN A 158 -12.17 2.75 -23.28
C GLN A 158 -11.90 1.36 -22.69
N VAL A 159 -12.02 0.31 -23.52
CA VAL A 159 -11.68 -1.07 -23.15
C VAL A 159 -10.24 -1.15 -22.65
N SER A 160 -9.26 -0.57 -23.36
CA SER A 160 -7.86 -0.62 -22.90
C SER A 160 -7.61 0.08 -21.55
N ALA A 161 -8.41 1.08 -21.18
CA ALA A 161 -8.31 1.68 -19.84
C ALA A 161 -8.92 0.77 -18.76
N LEU A 162 -10.05 0.12 -19.06
CA LEU A 162 -10.67 -0.86 -18.16
C LEU A 162 -9.79 -2.11 -17.97
N GLU A 163 -9.14 -2.58 -19.05
CA GLU A 163 -8.17 -3.67 -18.98
C GLU A 163 -6.99 -3.30 -18.06
N GLN A 164 -6.50 -2.06 -18.11
CA GLN A 164 -5.43 -1.60 -17.22
C GLN A 164 -5.85 -1.61 -15.75
N ILE A 165 -7.09 -1.21 -15.44
CA ILE A 165 -7.63 -1.25 -14.07
C ILE A 165 -7.72 -2.69 -13.58
N ILE A 166 -8.26 -3.61 -14.40
CA ILE A 166 -8.34 -5.04 -14.04
C ILE A 166 -6.95 -5.65 -13.88
N GLU A 167 -5.98 -5.27 -14.71
CA GLU A 167 -4.59 -5.68 -14.56
C GLU A 167 -4.02 -5.22 -13.22
N GLY A 168 -4.18 -3.95 -12.85
CA GLY A 168 -3.74 -3.43 -11.54
C GLY A 168 -4.38 -4.16 -10.37
N MET A 169 -5.70 -4.40 -10.41
CA MET A 169 -6.40 -5.23 -9.42
C MET A 169 -5.84 -6.65 -9.34
N SER A 170 -5.51 -7.25 -10.50
CA SER A 170 -4.98 -8.62 -10.57
C SER A 170 -3.55 -8.71 -10.03
N VAL A 171 -2.72 -7.71 -10.30
CA VAL A 171 -1.34 -7.65 -9.79
C VAL A 171 -1.34 -7.63 -8.27
N ILE A 172 -2.11 -6.74 -7.64
CA ILE A 172 -2.12 -6.66 -6.17
C ILE A 172 -2.76 -7.90 -5.52
N LEU A 173 -3.75 -8.54 -6.16
CA LEU A 173 -4.30 -9.82 -5.68
C LEU A 173 -3.26 -10.94 -5.67
N ASP A 174 -2.46 -11.03 -6.74
CA ASP A 174 -1.37 -12.00 -6.85
C ASP A 174 -0.25 -11.70 -5.84
N GLU A 175 0.12 -10.43 -5.71
CA GLU A 175 1.14 -9.96 -4.78
C GLU A 175 0.77 -10.22 -3.32
N VAL A 176 -0.47 -9.89 -2.90
CA VAL A 176 -0.94 -10.21 -1.54
C VAL A 176 -0.92 -11.71 -1.30
N ALA A 177 -1.45 -12.52 -2.23
CA ALA A 177 -1.54 -13.97 -2.04
C ALA A 177 -0.17 -14.64 -2.01
N ASN A 178 0.66 -14.39 -3.03
CA ASN A 178 1.85 -15.15 -3.33
C ASN A 178 3.14 -14.48 -2.83
N GLY A 179 3.19 -13.15 -2.82
CA GLY A 179 4.31 -12.38 -2.29
C GLY A 179 4.15 -12.14 -0.79
N LYS A 180 3.26 -11.22 -0.41
CA LYS A 180 3.13 -10.71 0.96
C LYS A 180 2.72 -11.79 1.98
N ILE A 181 1.90 -12.78 1.58
CA ILE A 181 1.47 -13.89 2.47
C ILE A 181 2.28 -15.18 2.26
N ALA A 182 2.31 -15.74 1.04
CA ALA A 182 2.91 -17.06 0.83
C ALA A 182 4.42 -17.08 1.01
N GLU A 183 5.16 -16.08 0.51
CA GLU A 183 6.62 -16.08 0.61
C GLU A 183 7.14 -16.17 2.06
N PRO A 184 6.71 -15.33 3.02
CA PRO A 184 7.14 -15.46 4.41
C PRO A 184 6.61 -16.73 5.07
N PHE A 185 5.39 -17.18 4.73
CA PHE A 185 4.80 -18.39 5.30
C PHE A 185 5.54 -19.66 4.86
N ASP A 186 5.76 -19.84 3.57
CA ASP A 186 6.41 -21.03 3.01
C ASP A 186 7.88 -21.14 3.47
N ASN A 187 8.56 -19.99 3.56
CA ASN A 187 9.95 -19.94 4.03
C ASN A 187 10.07 -19.92 5.56
N GLN A 188 8.95 -19.76 6.29
CA GLN A 188 8.93 -19.57 7.74
C GLN A 188 9.85 -18.42 8.17
N ASP A 189 9.91 -17.36 7.35
CA ASP A 189 10.83 -16.24 7.52
C ASP A 189 10.10 -15.01 8.07
N VAL A 190 10.25 -14.80 9.37
CA VAL A 190 9.67 -13.65 10.07
C VAL A 190 10.26 -12.32 9.62
N GLU A 191 11.48 -12.32 9.09
CA GLU A 191 12.15 -11.09 8.64
C GLU A 191 11.67 -10.66 7.25
N ALA A 192 11.08 -11.58 6.48
CA ALA A 192 10.43 -11.29 5.21
C ALA A 192 9.01 -10.71 5.38
N VAL A 193 8.41 -10.79 6.57
CA VAL A 193 7.06 -10.27 6.82
C VAL A 193 7.05 -8.74 6.78
N GLU A 194 6.40 -8.18 5.76
CA GLU A 194 6.16 -6.75 5.61
C GLU A 194 5.38 -6.19 6.80
N SER A 195 5.72 -4.97 7.25
CA SER A 195 5.14 -4.32 8.43
C SER A 195 5.30 -5.11 9.75
N GLN A 196 6.34 -5.94 9.87
CA GLN A 196 6.60 -6.73 11.09
C GLN A 196 6.95 -5.90 12.32
N PHE A 197 7.34 -4.63 12.19
CA PHE A 197 7.72 -3.80 13.35
C PHE A 197 6.50 -3.23 14.06
N SER A 198 5.51 -2.81 13.28
CA SER A 198 4.22 -2.27 13.74
C SER A 198 3.14 -3.34 13.95
N PHE A 199 3.38 -4.55 13.44
CA PHE A 199 2.39 -5.63 13.35
C PHE A 199 1.16 -5.26 12.51
N ASN A 200 1.38 -4.45 11.46
CA ASN A 200 0.33 -3.92 10.60
C ASN A 200 0.03 -4.79 9.36
N SER A 201 0.81 -5.85 9.10
CA SER A 201 0.72 -6.67 7.86
C SER A 201 -0.72 -7.10 7.51
N ARG A 202 -1.49 -7.59 8.49
CA ARG A 202 -2.87 -8.03 8.25
C ARG A 202 -3.80 -6.87 7.85
N ALA A 203 -3.55 -5.68 8.38
CA ALA A 203 -4.31 -4.49 8.01
C ALA A 203 -3.93 -4.02 6.60
N ASP A 204 -2.64 -4.03 6.28
CA ASP A 204 -2.08 -3.71 4.95
C ASP A 204 -2.70 -4.61 3.87
N PHE A 205 -2.58 -5.93 4.03
CA PHE A 205 -3.15 -6.90 3.08
C PHE A 205 -4.67 -6.72 2.90
N ALA A 206 -5.39 -6.42 3.98
CA ALA A 206 -6.84 -6.18 3.91
C ALA A 206 -7.17 -4.85 3.22
N ASP A 207 -6.33 -3.82 3.39
CA ASP A 207 -6.47 -2.53 2.73
C ASP A 207 -6.14 -2.61 1.24
N ASP A 208 -5.16 -3.41 0.83
CA ASP A 208 -4.91 -3.77 -0.58
C ASP A 208 -6.17 -4.32 -1.25
N ILE A 209 -6.82 -5.32 -0.62
CA ILE A 209 -8.04 -5.94 -1.16
C ILE A 209 -9.25 -4.99 -1.08
N ARG A 210 -9.29 -4.06 -0.10
CA ARG A 210 -10.27 -2.96 -0.13
C ARG A 210 -10.03 -2.05 -1.34
N GLY A 211 -8.79 -1.79 -1.71
CA GLY A 211 -8.44 -1.08 -2.95
C GLY A 211 -9.03 -1.77 -4.18
N VAL A 212 -8.95 -3.10 -4.25
CA VAL A 212 -9.61 -3.91 -5.30
C VAL A 212 -11.13 -3.72 -5.26
N LEU A 213 -11.76 -3.76 -4.09
CA LEU A 213 -13.21 -3.53 -3.94
C LEU A 213 -13.62 -2.14 -4.46
N TYR A 214 -12.85 -1.11 -4.10
CA TYR A 214 -13.11 0.28 -4.50
C TYR A 214 -12.93 0.48 -6.00
N SER A 215 -11.94 -0.19 -6.61
CA SER A 215 -11.75 -0.21 -8.06
C SER A 215 -12.90 -0.94 -8.77
N TYR A 216 -13.42 -2.00 -8.16
CA TYR A 216 -14.52 -2.77 -8.73
C TYR A 216 -15.86 -2.03 -8.69
N THR A 217 -16.19 -1.41 -7.55
CA THR A 217 -17.47 -0.72 -7.30
C THR A 217 -17.47 0.76 -7.69
N GLY A 218 -16.27 1.36 -7.83
CA GLY A 218 -16.11 2.79 -8.06
C GLY A 218 -16.30 3.65 -6.80
N ASP A 219 -16.61 3.04 -5.66
CA ASP A 219 -16.79 3.74 -4.38
C ASP A 219 -15.45 4.09 -3.74
N GLN A 220 -15.38 5.26 -3.09
CA GLN A 220 -14.23 5.67 -2.27
C GLN A 220 -14.73 6.15 -0.91
N PRO A 221 -14.98 5.23 0.04
CA PRO A 221 -15.63 5.54 1.31
C PRO A 221 -14.87 6.56 2.16
N LEU A 222 -13.54 6.51 2.13
CA LEU A 222 -12.69 7.47 2.83
C LEU A 222 -12.86 8.92 2.30
N LEU A 223 -13.28 9.07 1.04
CA LEU A 223 -13.61 10.36 0.41
C LEU A 223 -15.12 10.66 0.41
N GLY A 224 -15.95 9.72 0.88
CA GLY A 224 -17.41 9.82 0.79
C GLY A 224 -17.93 9.86 -0.66
N ILE A 225 -17.19 9.24 -1.59
CA ILE A 225 -17.59 9.16 -3.00
C ILE A 225 -18.32 7.84 -3.21
N ASN A 226 -19.52 7.92 -3.80
CA ASN A 226 -20.20 6.78 -4.38
C ASN A 226 -20.11 6.91 -5.90
N GLY A 227 -19.36 6.03 -6.53
CA GLY A 227 -18.99 6.14 -7.94
C GLY A 227 -19.79 5.20 -8.84
N THR A 228 -19.28 5.02 -10.05
CA THR A 228 -19.70 3.97 -10.97
C THR A 228 -18.47 3.11 -11.26
N GLY A 229 -18.57 1.82 -10.98
CA GLY A 229 -17.48 0.87 -11.11
C GLY A 229 -17.58 -0.03 -12.33
N ILE A 230 -16.68 -1.02 -12.34
CA ILE A 230 -16.66 -2.15 -13.27
C ILE A 230 -17.88 -3.05 -13.01
N ASP A 231 -18.32 -3.14 -11.76
CA ASP A 231 -19.50 -3.88 -11.32
C ASP A 231 -20.78 -3.55 -12.10
N GLU A 232 -21.04 -2.25 -12.36
CA GLU A 232 -22.19 -1.81 -13.15
C GLU A 232 -22.12 -2.34 -14.59
N LEU A 233 -20.94 -2.24 -15.23
CA LEU A 233 -20.72 -2.73 -16.59
C LEU A 233 -20.84 -4.27 -16.68
N VAL A 234 -20.32 -4.98 -15.68
CA VAL A 234 -20.49 -6.43 -15.60
C VAL A 234 -21.95 -6.79 -15.42
N ALA A 235 -22.69 -6.06 -14.57
CA ALA A 235 -24.09 -6.33 -14.27
C ALA A 235 -25.03 -6.13 -15.48
N GLU A 236 -24.67 -5.29 -16.45
CA GLU A 236 -25.40 -5.17 -17.71
C GLU A 236 -25.42 -6.48 -18.52
N THR A 237 -24.36 -7.29 -18.40
CA THR A 237 -24.21 -8.56 -19.13
C THR A 237 -24.53 -9.77 -18.25
N ASP A 238 -24.00 -9.79 -17.03
CA ASP A 238 -24.12 -10.88 -16.07
C ASP A 238 -24.22 -10.33 -14.63
N PRO A 239 -25.46 -10.06 -14.14
CA PRO A 239 -25.67 -9.53 -12.80
C PRO A 239 -25.30 -10.53 -11.69
N ASP A 240 -25.36 -11.84 -11.96
CA ASP A 240 -24.97 -12.86 -10.97
C ASP A 240 -23.45 -12.89 -10.82
N LEU A 241 -22.70 -12.76 -11.92
CA LEU A 241 -21.24 -12.57 -11.88
C LEU A 241 -20.87 -11.30 -11.15
N SER A 242 -21.55 -10.18 -11.42
CA SER A 242 -21.26 -8.90 -10.76
C SER A 242 -21.36 -9.01 -9.23
N ALA A 243 -22.50 -9.51 -8.74
CA ALA A 243 -22.69 -9.74 -7.31
C ALA A 243 -21.71 -10.78 -6.74
N ARG A 244 -21.33 -11.80 -7.50
CA ARG A 244 -20.38 -12.82 -7.03
C ARG A 244 -18.98 -12.23 -6.82
N VAL A 245 -18.49 -11.40 -7.74
CA VAL A 245 -17.16 -10.78 -7.63
C VAL A 245 -17.08 -9.91 -6.38
N GLU A 246 -18.08 -9.07 -6.12
CA GLU A 246 -18.12 -8.25 -4.91
C GLU A 246 -18.07 -9.10 -3.63
N ASN A 247 -18.84 -10.19 -3.58
CA ASN A 247 -18.81 -11.13 -2.45
C ASN A 247 -17.45 -11.82 -2.32
N GLU A 248 -16.82 -12.25 -3.42
CA GLU A 248 -15.50 -12.88 -3.39
C GLU A 248 -14.41 -11.93 -2.87
N ILE A 249 -14.48 -10.64 -3.23
CA ILE A 249 -13.56 -9.63 -2.71
C ILE A 249 -13.77 -9.44 -1.19
N ASN A 250 -15.01 -9.35 -0.72
CA ASN A 250 -15.32 -9.24 0.71
C ASN A 250 -14.89 -10.50 1.49
N ASP A 251 -15.13 -11.69 0.94
CA ASP A 251 -14.68 -12.96 1.51
C ASP A 251 -13.15 -13.00 1.65
N ALA A 252 -12.40 -12.46 0.69
CA ALA A 252 -10.94 -12.36 0.76
C ALA A 252 -10.48 -11.39 1.87
N ILE A 253 -11.13 -10.23 2.02
CA ILE A 253 -10.86 -9.30 3.13
C ILE A 253 -11.11 -10.01 4.48
N ASP A 254 -12.24 -10.70 4.61
CA ASP A 254 -12.61 -11.40 5.85
C ASP A 254 -11.64 -12.55 6.16
N ALA A 255 -11.20 -13.31 5.16
CA ALA A 255 -10.22 -14.38 5.31
C ALA A 255 -8.85 -13.86 5.77
N ILE A 256 -8.37 -12.76 5.18
CA ILE A 256 -7.13 -12.09 5.64
C ILE A 256 -7.27 -11.66 7.10
N LEU A 257 -8.40 -11.03 7.47
CA LEU A 257 -8.64 -10.56 8.83
C LEU A 257 -8.83 -11.70 9.84
N ALA A 258 -9.17 -12.91 9.40
CA ALA A 258 -9.27 -14.10 10.24
C ALA A 258 -7.90 -14.62 10.69
N ILE A 259 -6.83 -14.34 9.93
CA ILE A 259 -5.46 -14.75 10.31
C ILE A 259 -5.13 -14.19 11.71
N PRO A 260 -4.59 -15.04 12.63
CA PRO A 260 -4.18 -14.58 13.95
C PRO A 260 -3.16 -13.44 13.90
N GLN A 261 -3.31 -12.44 14.77
CA GLN A 261 -2.38 -11.31 14.88
C GLN A 261 -1.36 -11.55 16.02
N PRO A 262 -0.07 -11.25 15.82
CA PRO A 262 0.53 -10.68 14.61
C PRO A 262 0.84 -11.75 13.55
N PHE A 263 0.74 -11.37 12.26
CA PHE A 263 0.98 -12.29 11.14
C PHE A 263 2.36 -12.95 11.20
N ARG A 264 3.40 -12.19 11.60
CA ARG A 264 4.76 -12.71 11.81
C ARG A 264 4.87 -13.86 12.80
N ASP A 265 3.95 -13.97 13.76
CA ASP A 265 3.93 -15.08 14.71
C ASP A 265 3.03 -16.20 14.18
N ALA A 266 1.95 -15.84 13.49
CA ALA A 266 1.02 -16.78 12.86
C ALA A 266 1.70 -17.67 11.83
N ILE A 267 2.65 -17.16 11.05
CA ILE A 267 3.36 -17.99 10.05
C ILE A 267 4.10 -19.18 10.68
N LEU A 268 4.46 -19.11 11.96
CA LEU A 268 5.14 -20.19 12.70
C LEU A 268 4.19 -21.08 13.51
N ASP A 269 2.90 -20.73 13.61
CA ASP A 269 1.90 -21.47 14.37
C ASP A 269 1.16 -22.47 13.45
N PRO A 270 1.30 -23.80 13.66
CA PRO A 270 0.57 -24.79 12.88
C PRO A 270 -0.95 -24.65 12.97
N ASN A 271 -1.50 -24.02 14.01
CA ASN A 271 -2.94 -23.80 14.13
C ASN A 271 -3.44 -22.63 13.26
N ALA A 272 -2.55 -21.76 12.81
CA ALA A 272 -2.87 -20.64 11.92
C ALA A 272 -2.75 -21.01 10.44
N ALA A 273 -2.12 -22.16 10.11
CA ALA A 273 -1.84 -22.57 8.74
C ALA A 273 -3.11 -22.62 7.86
N ASP A 274 -4.21 -23.17 8.38
CA ASP A 274 -5.47 -23.26 7.63
C ASP A 274 -6.05 -21.86 7.33
N ASP A 275 -5.95 -20.91 8.27
CA ASP A 275 -6.43 -19.53 8.07
C ASP A 275 -5.55 -18.77 7.04
N ILE A 276 -4.24 -18.98 7.07
CA ILE A 276 -3.29 -18.39 6.11
C ILE A 276 -3.56 -18.91 4.70
N VAL A 277 -3.70 -20.23 4.53
CA VAL A 277 -4.02 -20.85 3.23
C VAL A 277 -5.39 -20.38 2.74
N ALA A 278 -6.40 -20.27 3.62
CA ALA A 278 -7.71 -19.77 3.24
C ALA A 278 -7.65 -18.32 2.69
N ALA A 279 -6.83 -17.44 3.28
CA ALA A 279 -6.63 -16.09 2.78
C ALA A 279 -5.98 -16.07 1.38
N GLN A 280 -4.94 -16.88 1.16
CA GLN A 280 -4.30 -17.03 -0.15
C GLN A 280 -5.29 -17.51 -1.21
N GLU A 281 -6.02 -18.58 -0.90
CA GLU A 281 -7.02 -19.16 -1.81
C GLU A 281 -8.14 -18.17 -2.15
N ALA A 282 -8.56 -17.34 -1.19
CA ALA A 282 -9.58 -16.32 -1.41
C ALA A 282 -9.09 -15.22 -2.36
N CYS A 283 -7.87 -14.69 -2.18
CA CYS A 283 -7.27 -13.73 -3.11
C CYS A 283 -7.10 -14.33 -4.53
N VAL A 284 -6.58 -15.56 -4.61
CA VAL A 284 -6.41 -16.29 -5.88
C VAL A 284 -7.76 -16.54 -6.57
N LYS A 285 -8.83 -16.78 -5.81
CA LYS A 285 -10.18 -16.94 -6.35
C LYS A 285 -10.65 -15.66 -7.05
N VAL A 286 -10.53 -14.50 -6.38
CA VAL A 286 -10.88 -13.20 -6.98
C VAL A 286 -10.06 -12.96 -8.24
N PHE A 287 -8.73 -13.20 -8.18
CA PHE A 287 -7.85 -13.08 -9.35
C PHE A 287 -8.37 -13.90 -10.54
N ASN A 288 -8.72 -15.16 -10.30
CA ASN A 288 -9.20 -16.06 -11.35
C ASN A 288 -10.55 -15.61 -11.92
N THR A 289 -11.48 -15.15 -11.08
CA THR A 289 -12.78 -14.63 -11.54
C THR A 289 -12.61 -13.35 -12.36
N LEU A 290 -11.76 -12.42 -11.93
CA LEU A 290 -11.48 -11.19 -12.68
C LEU A 290 -10.91 -11.49 -14.07
N ASN A 291 -9.90 -12.36 -14.14
CA ASN A 291 -9.21 -12.66 -15.40
C ASN A 291 -9.98 -13.62 -16.32
N GLY A 292 -10.69 -14.59 -15.72
CA GLY A 292 -11.37 -15.66 -16.44
C GLY A 292 -12.80 -15.32 -16.87
N GLU A 293 -13.48 -14.43 -16.14
CA GLU A 293 -14.91 -14.18 -16.33
C GLU A 293 -15.24 -12.70 -16.51
N VAL A 294 -14.67 -11.78 -15.72
CA VAL A 294 -14.94 -10.34 -15.86
C VAL A 294 -14.26 -9.76 -17.10
N LEU A 295 -12.96 -10.02 -17.29
CA LEU A 295 -12.21 -9.47 -18.41
C LEU A 295 -12.80 -9.84 -19.80
N PRO A 296 -13.30 -11.08 -20.04
CA PRO A 296 -14.07 -11.39 -21.25
C PRO A 296 -15.37 -10.60 -21.43
N VAL A 297 -16.05 -10.18 -20.35
CA VAL A 297 -17.23 -9.31 -20.45
C VAL A 297 -16.83 -7.92 -20.90
N ILE A 298 -15.75 -7.36 -20.33
CA ILE A 298 -15.24 -6.03 -20.66
C ILE A 298 -14.77 -5.90 -22.11
N ARG A 299 -14.35 -7.00 -22.73
CA ARG A 299 -13.83 -7.04 -24.11
C ARG A 299 -14.92 -7.15 -25.19
N GLN A 300 -16.19 -7.31 -24.83
CA GLN A 300 -17.31 -7.46 -25.77
C GLN A 300 -17.78 -6.11 -26.33
#